data_AF-A0A1I0QRB2-F1
#
_entry.id   AF-A0A1I0QRB2-F1
#
_cell.length_a   1.000
_cell.length_b   1.000
_cell.length_c   1.000
_cell.angle_alpha   90.00
_cell.angle_beta   90.00
_cell.angle_gamma   90.00
#
_symmetry.space_group_name_H-M   'P 1'
#
loop_
_entity.id
_entity.type
_entity.pdbx_description
1 polymer ?
#
loop_
_entity_poly.entity_id
_entity_poly.type
_entity_poly.pdbx_seq_one_letter_code
_entity_poly.pdbx_strand_id
1 'polypeptide(L)'
;MKLLFPTLLLLSGLVFGQKAVPSDFKKIPEILDNTELLYPFIVPGKKYDYWSVLRNNPDPDKAIIYESQMPQYMTINDPAPEKGFFQKCLGEDCFSYLIACENSRSAYFSNEQQLRDFIGCVDNLPEAILIANTYGYTVDTTNKLAGSYKIEEKNISLYLSKTKNCPLTKESFLIKINRKTGRLEAKSNGIYVKSEDCGVQ
;
A
#
# COMPACT_ATOMS: atom_id res chain seq x y z
N MET A 1 -15.24 67.55 -17.68
CA MET A 1 -16.05 66.42 -18.22
C MET A 1 -15.17 65.64 -19.19
N LYS A 2 -15.29 64.29 -19.22
CA LYS A 2 -14.43 63.24 -19.84
C LYS A 2 -13.56 62.52 -18.79
N LEU A 3 -14.13 61.63 -17.96
CA LEU A 3 -14.43 60.20 -18.17
C LEU A 3 -13.20 59.34 -18.54
N LEU A 4 -12.63 58.74 -17.48
CA LEU A 4 -12.27 57.32 -17.27
C LEU A 4 -11.75 56.50 -18.47
N PHE A 5 -10.60 55.82 -18.27
CA PHE A 5 -10.49 54.35 -18.26
C PHE A 5 -9.06 53.93 -17.86
N PRO A 6 -8.82 53.31 -16.70
CA PRO A 6 -7.60 52.54 -16.45
C PRO A 6 -7.86 51.08 -16.85
N THR A 7 -7.46 50.69 -18.05
CA THR A 7 -7.36 49.28 -18.46
C THR A 7 -6.05 48.69 -17.95
N LEU A 8 -5.98 48.37 -16.65
CA LEU A 8 -4.83 47.65 -16.10
C LEU A 8 -5.25 46.77 -14.91
N LEU A 9 -6.06 45.74 -15.14
CA LEU A 9 -6.46 44.82 -14.07
C LEU A 9 -7.00 43.47 -14.58
N LEU A 10 -6.30 42.80 -15.51
CA LEU A 10 -6.70 41.44 -15.95
C LEU A 10 -5.49 40.52 -16.25
N LEU A 11 -4.51 40.44 -15.35
CA LEU A 11 -3.42 39.44 -15.47
C LEU A 11 -3.11 38.66 -14.18
N SER A 12 -3.86 38.84 -13.09
CA SER A 12 -3.62 38.14 -11.82
C SER A 12 -4.44 36.85 -11.62
N GLY A 13 -5.09 36.32 -12.65
CA GLY A 13 -6.03 35.19 -12.53
C GLY A 13 -5.46 33.79 -12.76
N LEU A 14 -4.17 33.64 -13.08
CA LEU A 14 -3.57 32.35 -13.44
C LEU A 14 -2.46 31.92 -12.47
N VAL A 15 -2.67 32.07 -11.16
CA VAL A 15 -1.98 31.19 -10.21
C VAL A 15 -2.76 29.89 -10.21
N PHE A 16 -2.46 29.05 -11.20
CA PHE A 16 -2.93 27.66 -11.25
C PHE A 16 -2.70 27.06 -9.86
N GLY A 17 -3.77 26.63 -9.21
CA GLY A 17 -3.72 25.76 -8.05
C GLY A 17 -3.11 24.41 -8.44
N GLN A 18 -1.79 24.39 -8.61
CA GLN A 18 -1.05 23.14 -8.74
C GLN A 18 -1.28 22.40 -7.44
N LYS A 19 -1.94 21.24 -7.53
CA LYS A 19 -2.09 20.31 -6.40
C LYS A 19 -0.68 19.85 -6.05
N ALA A 20 -0.04 20.58 -5.14
CA ALA A 20 1.30 20.31 -4.68
C ALA A 20 1.23 19.46 -3.42
N VAL A 21 2.11 18.46 -3.33
CA VAL A 21 2.35 17.77 -2.06
C VAL A 21 2.98 18.78 -1.09
N PRO A 22 2.43 18.97 0.12
CA PRO A 22 3.00 19.86 1.12
C PRO A 22 4.48 19.56 1.40
N SER A 23 5.25 20.59 1.77
CA SER A 23 6.72 20.50 1.90
C SER A 23 7.18 19.62 3.06
N ASP A 24 6.33 19.37 4.05
CA ASP A 24 6.58 18.52 5.21
C ASP A 24 6.41 17.02 4.93
N PHE A 25 5.94 16.65 3.73
CA PHE A 25 5.93 15.25 3.27
C PHE A 25 7.30 14.84 2.74
N LYS A 26 7.74 13.66 3.17
CA LYS A 26 8.98 13.01 2.74
C LYS A 26 8.70 12.11 1.54
N LYS A 27 9.71 11.90 0.69
CA LYS A 27 9.63 10.90 -0.40
C LYS A 27 9.68 9.50 0.19
N ILE A 28 8.80 8.60 -0.27
CA ILE A 28 8.86 7.17 0.05
C ILE A 28 10.13 6.58 -0.59
N PRO A 29 11.00 5.88 0.16
CA PRO A 29 12.15 5.19 -0.40
C PRO A 29 11.74 4.18 -1.48
N GLU A 30 12.51 4.11 -2.57
CA GLU A 30 12.23 3.24 -3.73
C GLU A 30 12.12 1.77 -3.37
N ILE A 31 12.90 1.31 -2.38
CA ILE A 31 12.83 -0.07 -1.89
C ILE A 31 11.46 -0.44 -1.31
N LEU A 32 10.67 0.54 -0.85
CA LEU A 32 9.32 0.31 -0.31
C LEU A 32 8.22 0.27 -1.40
N ASP A 33 8.58 0.43 -2.67
CA ASP A 33 7.67 0.21 -3.81
C ASP A 33 7.49 -1.29 -4.10
N ASN A 34 8.36 -2.15 -3.55
CA ASN A 34 8.21 -3.59 -3.61
C ASN A 34 7.47 -4.11 -2.36
N THR A 35 6.22 -4.54 -2.54
CA THR A 35 5.36 -5.09 -1.47
C THR A 35 6.02 -6.22 -0.68
N GLU A 36 6.83 -7.07 -1.32
CA GLU A 36 7.43 -8.23 -0.66
C GLU A 36 8.52 -7.84 0.34
N LEU A 37 9.16 -6.69 0.12
CA LEU A 37 10.16 -6.14 1.03
C LEU A 37 9.55 -5.46 2.26
N LEU A 38 8.21 -5.38 2.34
CA LEU A 38 7.50 -4.76 3.45
C LEU A 38 7.21 -5.73 4.59
N TYR A 39 7.07 -7.03 4.30
CA TYR A 39 6.70 -8.04 5.28
C TYR A 39 7.64 -8.13 6.50
N PRO A 40 8.98 -8.00 6.37
CA PRO A 40 9.89 -8.04 7.52
C PRO A 40 9.64 -6.95 8.57
N PHE A 41 8.90 -5.89 8.22
CA PHE A 41 8.61 -4.76 9.10
C PHE A 41 7.26 -4.86 9.79
N ILE A 42 6.48 -5.93 9.57
CA ILE A 42 5.20 -6.12 10.25
C ILE A 42 5.43 -6.39 11.74
N VAL A 43 4.76 -5.61 12.59
CA VAL A 43 4.51 -5.84 13.99
C VAL A 43 3.07 -6.33 14.11
N PRO A 44 2.82 -7.63 14.34
CA PRO A 44 1.47 -8.15 14.37
C PRO A 44 0.67 -7.59 15.56
N GLY A 45 -0.64 -7.39 15.39
CA GLY A 45 -1.52 -6.78 16.39
C GLY A 45 -1.66 -7.58 17.69
N LYS A 46 -1.18 -8.81 17.69
CA LYS A 46 -0.99 -9.65 18.88
C LYS A 46 0.27 -10.51 18.71
N LYS A 47 0.75 -11.08 19.82
CA LYS A 47 1.92 -11.96 19.79
C LYS A 47 1.56 -13.31 19.16
N TYR A 48 2.41 -13.76 18.24
CA TYR A 48 2.40 -15.11 17.69
C TYR A 48 3.72 -15.82 18.03
N ASP A 49 3.68 -17.15 18.15
CA ASP A 49 4.88 -17.95 18.41
C ASP A 49 5.77 -18.04 17.16
N TYR A 50 5.13 -17.97 15.98
CA TYR A 50 5.73 -17.98 14.66
C TYR A 50 4.74 -17.40 13.66
N TRP A 51 5.25 -16.86 12.56
CA TRP A 51 4.48 -16.56 11.37
C TRP A 51 5.40 -16.43 10.15
N SER A 52 4.84 -16.70 8.98
CA SER A 52 5.52 -16.59 7.69
C SER A 52 4.56 -16.11 6.62
N VAL A 53 5.09 -15.36 5.65
CA VAL A 53 4.39 -14.97 4.44
C VAL A 53 4.94 -15.80 3.30
N LEU A 54 4.02 -16.43 2.56
CA LEU A 54 4.33 -17.34 1.47
C LEU A 54 3.63 -16.88 0.19
N ARG A 55 4.24 -17.20 -0.96
CA ARG A 55 3.57 -17.26 -2.26
C ARG A 55 2.92 -18.62 -2.44
N ASN A 56 1.92 -18.69 -3.31
CA ASN A 56 1.33 -19.97 -3.70
C ASN A 56 2.25 -20.71 -4.71
N ASN A 57 3.39 -21.17 -4.21
CA ASN A 57 4.35 -21.95 -4.97
C ASN A 57 4.33 -23.41 -4.46
N PRO A 58 4.29 -24.42 -5.34
CA PRO A 58 4.36 -25.82 -4.91
C PRO A 58 5.73 -26.20 -4.34
N ASP A 59 6.78 -25.45 -4.66
CA ASP A 59 8.12 -25.61 -4.09
C ASP A 59 8.22 -24.82 -2.77
N PRO A 60 8.30 -25.48 -1.59
CA PRO A 60 8.29 -24.81 -0.30
C PRO A 60 9.44 -23.82 -0.13
N ASP A 61 10.61 -24.10 -0.71
CA ASP A 61 11.79 -23.25 -0.59
C ASP A 61 11.63 -21.94 -1.40
N LYS A 62 10.85 -21.99 -2.48
CA LYS A 62 10.53 -20.81 -3.31
C LYS A 62 9.27 -20.07 -2.83
N ALA A 63 8.45 -20.73 -2.02
CA ALA A 63 7.23 -20.15 -1.48
C ALA A 63 7.52 -19.06 -0.44
N ILE A 64 8.57 -19.20 0.37
CA ILE A 64 8.84 -18.30 1.49
C ILE A 64 9.25 -16.90 0.99
N ILE A 65 8.46 -15.88 1.34
CA ILE A 65 8.81 -14.47 1.14
C ILE A 65 9.48 -13.92 2.41
N TYR A 66 8.92 -14.28 3.56
CA TYR A 66 9.42 -13.90 4.87
C TYR A 66 9.02 -14.94 5.90
N GLU A 67 9.88 -15.17 6.89
CA GLU A 67 9.59 -15.96 8.06
C GLU A 67 10.13 -15.24 9.30
N SER A 68 9.32 -15.24 10.36
CA SER A 68 9.81 -14.86 11.69
C SER A 68 10.59 -16.02 12.32
N GLN A 69 11.21 -15.80 13.47
CA GLN A 69 12.06 -16.81 14.09
C GLN A 69 11.27 -18.09 14.41
N MET A 70 11.58 -19.18 13.71
CA MET A 70 10.88 -20.45 13.85
C MET A 70 11.23 -21.16 15.18
N PRO A 71 10.23 -21.67 15.92
CA PRO A 71 10.45 -22.54 17.07
C PRO A 71 11.11 -23.86 16.66
N GLN A 72 11.94 -24.42 17.56
CA GLN A 72 12.80 -25.58 17.30
C GLN A 72 12.04 -26.87 16.89
N TYR A 73 10.73 -26.96 17.17
CA TYR A 73 9.90 -28.15 16.91
C TYR A 73 8.55 -27.77 16.29
N MET A 74 8.57 -27.04 15.17
CA MET A 74 7.35 -26.71 14.42
C MET A 74 7.25 -27.52 13.13
N THR A 75 6.09 -28.10 12.87
CA THR A 75 5.75 -28.70 11.58
C THR A 75 4.38 -28.19 11.17
N ILE A 76 4.29 -27.61 9.98
CA ILE A 76 3.05 -27.14 9.37
C ILE A 76 2.66 -28.19 8.32
N ASN A 77 1.60 -28.96 8.57
CA ASN A 77 1.12 -30.02 7.68
C ASN A 77 -0.26 -29.71 7.05
N ASP A 78 -0.70 -28.45 7.14
CA ASP A 78 -2.00 -28.04 6.63
C ASP A 78 -1.90 -27.68 5.13
N PRO A 79 -2.95 -27.96 4.34
CA PRO A 79 -2.97 -27.60 2.93
C PRO A 79 -2.93 -26.07 2.75
N ALA A 80 -2.15 -25.62 1.76
CA ALA A 80 -2.13 -24.21 1.39
C ALA A 80 -3.52 -23.72 0.95
N PRO A 81 -3.89 -22.46 1.25
CA PRO A 81 -5.18 -21.92 0.85
C PRO A 81 -5.27 -21.79 -0.68
N GLU A 82 -6.48 -21.92 -1.24
CA GLU A 82 -6.73 -21.80 -2.69
C GLU A 82 -6.62 -20.36 -3.21
N LYS A 83 -6.63 -19.38 -2.30
CA LYS A 83 -6.57 -17.94 -2.58
C LYS A 83 -5.72 -17.24 -1.54
N GLY A 84 -5.34 -15.99 -1.84
CA GLY A 84 -4.55 -15.15 -0.94
C GLY A 84 -4.84 -13.67 -1.16
N PHE A 85 -4.07 -12.82 -0.48
CA PHE A 85 -4.05 -11.39 -0.74
C PHE A 85 -3.13 -11.04 -1.91
N PHE A 86 -3.40 -9.90 -2.55
CA PHE A 86 -2.62 -9.35 -3.66
C PHE A 86 -2.54 -10.27 -4.88
N GLN A 87 -3.69 -10.85 -5.27
CA GLN A 87 -3.75 -11.70 -6.46
C GLN A 87 -3.41 -10.91 -7.74
N LYS A 88 -2.38 -11.34 -8.48
CA LYS A 88 -1.89 -10.72 -9.72
C LYS A 88 -2.26 -11.50 -10.97
N CYS A 89 -2.39 -12.82 -10.88
CA CYS A 89 -2.63 -13.72 -12.01
C CYS A 89 -3.38 -15.00 -11.62
N LEU A 90 -3.39 -15.99 -12.52
CA LEU A 90 -3.90 -17.36 -12.29
C LEU A 90 -2.73 -18.34 -12.29
N GLY A 91 -2.73 -19.32 -11.37
CA GLY A 91 -1.67 -20.31 -11.24
C GLY A 91 -0.71 -20.00 -10.09
N GLU A 92 0.53 -20.45 -10.22
CA GLU A 92 1.60 -20.34 -9.20
C GLU A 92 2.15 -18.92 -9.08
N ASP A 93 2.66 -18.56 -7.90
CA ASP A 93 3.25 -17.23 -7.59
C ASP A 93 2.32 -16.03 -7.85
N CYS A 94 1.01 -16.29 -7.94
CA CYS A 94 0.02 -15.28 -8.28
C CYS A 94 -0.58 -14.58 -7.07
N PHE A 95 -0.45 -15.12 -5.87
CA PHE A 95 -0.91 -14.48 -4.64
C PHE A 95 0.01 -14.80 -3.46
N SER A 96 -0.15 -14.03 -2.39
CA SER A 96 0.52 -14.27 -1.13
C SER A 96 -0.49 -14.61 -0.04
N TYR A 97 -0.08 -15.43 0.92
CA TYR A 97 -0.85 -15.71 2.12
C TYR A 97 0.10 -15.73 3.32
N LEU A 98 -0.47 -15.61 4.51
CA LEU A 98 0.26 -15.66 5.76
C LEU A 98 -0.23 -16.84 6.58
N ILE A 99 0.71 -17.54 7.20
CA ILE A 99 0.44 -18.52 8.24
C ILE A 99 1.01 -18.00 9.56
N ALA A 100 0.27 -18.15 10.65
CA ALA A 100 0.75 -17.85 11.99
C ALA A 100 0.48 -19.03 12.93
N CYS A 101 1.31 -19.17 13.96
CA CYS A 101 1.10 -20.10 15.05
C CYS A 101 0.66 -19.35 16.29
N GLU A 102 -0.49 -19.75 16.83
CA GLU A 102 -1.03 -19.26 18.08
C GLU A 102 -1.45 -20.45 18.94
N ASN A 103 -0.89 -20.57 20.14
CA ASN A 103 -1.22 -21.65 21.08
C ASN A 103 -1.07 -23.06 20.45
N SER A 104 0.03 -23.28 19.72
CA SER A 104 0.31 -24.54 19.00
C SER A 104 -0.69 -24.90 17.90
N ARG A 105 -1.49 -23.93 17.41
CA ARG A 105 -2.38 -24.10 16.26
C ARG A 105 -1.99 -23.16 15.13
N SER A 106 -1.99 -23.67 13.91
CA SER A 106 -1.87 -22.91 12.67
C SER A 106 -3.13 -22.09 12.41
N ALA A 107 -2.93 -20.85 11.97
CA ALA A 107 -3.97 -19.96 11.49
C ALA A 107 -3.55 -19.38 10.14
N TYR A 108 -4.47 -19.39 9.18
CA TYR A 108 -4.23 -18.88 7.83
C TYR A 108 -4.91 -17.53 7.62
N PHE A 109 -4.19 -16.65 6.92
CA PHE A 109 -4.62 -15.31 6.54
C PHE A 109 -4.43 -15.21 5.03
N SER A 110 -5.52 -15.25 4.30
CA SER A 110 -5.56 -15.54 2.87
C SER A 110 -6.44 -14.54 2.10
N ASN A 111 -6.67 -13.36 2.66
CA ASN A 111 -7.28 -12.23 1.97
C ASN A 111 -6.85 -10.90 2.61
N GLU A 112 -7.19 -9.81 1.93
CA GLU A 112 -6.85 -8.43 2.29
C GLU A 112 -7.34 -8.04 3.69
N GLN A 113 -8.55 -8.43 4.08
CA GLN A 113 -9.09 -8.13 5.41
C GLN A 113 -8.32 -8.87 6.50
N GLN A 114 -8.05 -10.15 6.30
CA GLN A 114 -7.26 -10.95 7.23
C GLN A 114 -5.84 -10.41 7.39
N LEU A 115 -5.20 -9.94 6.32
CA LEU A 115 -3.89 -9.27 6.42
C LEU A 115 -3.99 -7.99 7.28
N ARG A 116 -5.03 -7.17 7.09
CA ARG A 116 -5.25 -5.99 7.94
C ARG A 116 -5.47 -6.37 9.41
N ASP A 117 -6.23 -7.43 9.67
CA ASP A 117 -6.50 -7.91 11.03
C ASP A 117 -5.23 -8.48 11.70
N PHE A 118 -4.36 -9.13 10.92
CA PHE A 118 -3.07 -9.62 11.39
C PHE A 118 -2.14 -8.47 11.83
N ILE A 119 -2.06 -7.42 11.01
CA ILE A 119 -1.28 -6.20 11.31
C ILE A 119 -1.90 -5.46 12.51
N GLY A 120 -3.22 -5.22 12.49
CA GLY A 120 -3.93 -4.53 13.58
C GLY A 120 -3.60 -3.04 13.66
N CYS A 121 -2.59 -2.68 14.45
CA CYS A 121 -2.09 -1.30 14.55
C CYS A 121 -1.10 -1.01 13.42
N VAL A 122 -0.92 0.28 13.09
CA VAL A 122 0.02 0.72 12.06
C VAL A 122 1.12 1.53 12.73
N ASP A 123 2.19 0.83 13.08
CA ASP A 123 3.31 1.35 13.83
C ASP A 123 4.31 2.07 12.93
N ASN A 124 4.47 1.60 11.69
CA ASN A 124 5.48 2.09 10.75
C ASN A 124 4.98 2.32 9.31
N LEU A 125 5.86 2.89 8.47
CA LEU A 125 5.55 3.20 7.08
C LEU A 125 5.31 1.94 6.20
N PRO A 126 6.16 0.90 6.25
CA PRO A 126 5.88 -0.36 5.54
C PRO A 126 4.50 -0.95 5.81
N GLU A 127 4.05 -0.99 7.06
CA GLU A 127 2.69 -1.42 7.40
C GLU A 127 1.62 -0.52 6.80
N ALA A 128 1.82 0.81 6.85
CA ALA A 128 0.89 1.76 6.24
C ALA A 128 0.75 1.54 4.72
N ILE A 129 1.86 1.23 4.04
CA ILE A 129 1.87 0.89 2.61
C ILE A 129 1.15 -0.45 2.38
N LEU A 130 1.42 -1.48 3.20
CA LEU A 130 0.72 -2.77 3.12
C LEU A 130 -0.78 -2.61 3.29
N ILE A 131 -1.23 -1.87 4.30
CA ILE A 131 -2.64 -1.55 4.52
C ILE A 131 -3.20 -0.84 3.28
N ALA A 132 -2.52 0.15 2.71
CA ALA A 132 -3.00 0.84 1.52
C ALA A 132 -3.08 -0.07 0.27
N ASN A 133 -2.11 -0.97 0.10
CA ASN A 133 -2.12 -1.99 -0.96
C ASN A 133 -3.36 -2.88 -0.86
N THR A 134 -3.84 -3.20 0.35
CA THR A 134 -5.07 -3.99 0.56
C THR A 134 -6.35 -3.31 0.04
N TYR A 135 -6.28 -2.03 -0.32
CA TYR A 135 -7.36 -1.28 -0.97
C TYR A 135 -7.03 -0.91 -2.43
N GLY A 136 -5.95 -1.47 -2.98
CA GLY A 136 -5.48 -1.26 -4.34
C GLY A 136 -4.74 0.06 -4.58
N TYR A 137 -4.27 0.74 -3.52
CA TYR A 137 -3.40 1.91 -3.67
C TYR A 137 -1.95 1.46 -3.68
N THR A 138 -1.16 1.90 -4.66
CA THR A 138 0.25 1.53 -4.82
C THR A 138 1.15 2.75 -4.78
N VAL A 139 2.39 2.55 -4.34
CA VAL A 139 3.43 3.56 -4.45
C VAL A 139 3.77 3.78 -5.93
N ASP A 140 4.09 5.02 -6.30
CA ASP A 140 4.78 5.35 -7.54
C ASP A 140 5.89 6.33 -7.18
N THR A 141 7.09 5.79 -6.97
CA THR A 141 8.24 6.59 -6.53
C THR A 141 8.81 7.53 -7.60
N THR A 142 8.32 7.42 -8.84
CA THR A 142 8.66 8.32 -9.95
C THR A 142 7.88 9.64 -9.87
N ASN A 143 6.77 9.69 -9.12
CA ASN A 143 5.94 10.87 -8.99
C ASN A 143 5.69 11.26 -7.53
N LYS A 144 6.05 12.50 -7.15
CA LYS A 144 5.83 13.00 -5.78
C LYS A 144 4.36 12.91 -5.35
N LEU A 145 3.40 13.09 -6.27
CA LEU A 145 1.96 12.98 -6.01
C LEU A 145 1.48 11.55 -5.75
N ALA A 146 2.36 10.55 -5.86
CA ALA A 146 2.03 9.15 -5.63
C ALA A 146 3.15 8.37 -4.89
N GLY A 147 4.15 9.07 -4.34
CA GLY A 147 5.29 8.47 -3.66
C GLY A 147 5.78 9.31 -2.47
N SER A 148 4.85 9.90 -1.71
CA SER A 148 5.21 10.73 -0.55
C SER A 148 4.45 10.34 0.71
N TYR A 149 5.03 10.59 1.88
CA TYR A 149 4.43 10.25 3.16
C TYR A 149 4.71 11.29 4.25
N LYS A 150 3.84 11.28 5.27
CA LYS A 150 4.02 12.01 6.52
C LYS A 150 3.53 11.12 7.68
N ILE A 151 4.37 10.96 8.70
CA ILE A 151 4.01 10.23 9.93
C ILE A 151 3.70 11.26 11.01
N GLU A 152 2.52 11.12 11.61
CA GLU A 152 2.07 11.89 12.75
C GLU A 152 1.73 10.94 13.90
N GLU A 153 1.53 11.48 15.10
CA GLU A 153 1.26 10.67 16.30
C GLU A 153 0.08 9.71 16.10
N LYS A 154 -1.04 10.21 15.56
CA LYS A 154 -2.31 9.46 15.41
C LYS A 154 -2.51 8.87 14.02
N ASN A 155 -1.84 9.40 13.00
CA ASN A 155 -2.10 9.01 11.62
C ASN A 155 -0.81 8.94 10.80
N ILE A 156 -0.83 8.10 9.77
CA ILE A 156 0.14 8.14 8.68
C ILE A 156 -0.61 8.61 7.43
N SER A 157 -0.12 9.66 6.81
CA SER A 157 -0.66 10.20 5.55
C SER A 157 0.25 9.82 4.40
N LEU A 158 -0.33 9.32 3.30
CA LEU A 158 0.38 8.85 2.12
C LEU A 158 -0.22 9.50 0.88
N TYR A 159 0.63 9.96 -0.04
CA TYR A 159 0.25 10.23 -1.41
C TYR A 159 0.58 8.98 -2.22
N LEU A 160 -0.45 8.28 -2.70
CA LEU A 160 -0.33 7.02 -3.44
C LEU A 160 -1.11 7.09 -4.74
N SER A 161 -0.93 6.09 -5.60
CA SER A 161 -1.63 5.96 -6.86
C SER A 161 -2.68 4.86 -6.87
N LYS A 162 -3.70 5.02 -7.70
CA LYS A 162 -4.47 3.90 -8.27
C LYS A 162 -4.26 3.89 -9.77
N THR A 163 -3.97 2.71 -10.30
CA THR A 163 -3.78 2.51 -11.74
C THR A 163 -4.98 1.78 -12.31
N LYS A 164 -5.56 2.32 -13.38
CA LYS A 164 -6.46 1.60 -14.27
C LYS A 164 -5.68 1.29 -15.53
N ASN A 165 -5.73 0.04 -16.01
CA ASN A 165 -4.88 -0.38 -17.12
C ASN A 165 -5.45 -0.05 -18.50
N CYS A 166 -6.76 0.20 -18.64
CA CYS A 166 -7.39 0.42 -19.94
C CYS A 166 -8.61 1.36 -19.82
N PRO A 167 -8.52 2.63 -20.30
CA PRO A 167 -7.28 3.31 -20.70
C PRO A 167 -6.29 3.42 -19.52
N LEU A 168 -4.99 3.48 -19.80
CA LEU A 168 -3.98 3.66 -18.76
C LEU A 168 -4.19 5.00 -18.06
N THR A 169 -4.68 4.96 -16.81
CA THR A 169 -4.80 6.16 -15.97
C THR A 169 -4.17 5.92 -14.62
N LYS A 170 -3.29 6.83 -14.19
CA LYS A 170 -2.83 6.88 -12.81
C LYS A 170 -3.44 8.09 -12.12
N GLU A 171 -4.16 7.82 -11.04
CA GLU A 171 -4.81 8.81 -10.21
C GLU A 171 -4.11 8.90 -8.85
N SER A 172 -3.84 10.12 -8.39
CA SER A 172 -3.25 10.38 -7.09
C SER A 172 -4.33 10.41 -6.01
N PHE A 173 -4.04 9.84 -4.86
CA PHE A 173 -4.90 9.89 -3.67
C PHE A 173 -4.09 10.34 -2.46
N LEU A 174 -4.67 11.24 -1.66
CA LEU A 174 -4.25 11.43 -0.28
C LEU A 174 -4.95 10.38 0.58
N ILE A 175 -4.16 9.46 1.09
CA ILE A 175 -4.56 8.40 2.00
C ILE A 175 -4.21 8.84 3.41
N LYS A 176 -5.13 8.65 4.36
CA LYS A 176 -4.90 8.88 5.79
C LYS A 176 -5.27 7.62 6.55
N ILE A 177 -4.30 7.04 7.24
CA ILE A 177 -4.46 5.80 8.00
C ILE A 177 -4.37 6.13 9.47
N ASN A 178 -5.39 5.75 10.24
CA ASN A 178 -5.34 5.84 11.70
C ASN A 178 -4.40 4.76 12.26
N ARG A 179 -3.39 5.17 13.03
CA ARG A 179 -2.36 4.26 13.54
C ARG A 179 -2.88 3.23 14.55
N LYS A 180 -3.94 3.55 15.29
CA LYS A 180 -4.51 2.66 16.31
C LYS A 180 -5.50 1.65 15.74
N THR A 181 -6.22 2.02 14.68
CA THR A 181 -7.32 1.19 14.16
C THR A 181 -7.07 0.63 12.77
N GLY A 182 -6.01 1.05 12.09
CA GLY A 182 -5.74 0.71 10.69
C GLY A 182 -6.77 1.29 9.70
N ARG A 183 -7.74 2.10 10.17
CA ARG A 183 -8.80 2.64 9.31
C ARG A 183 -8.19 3.59 8.28
N LEU A 184 -8.47 3.30 7.01
CA LEU A 184 -8.02 4.08 5.87
C LEU A 184 -9.13 5.02 5.36
N GLU A 185 -8.79 6.29 5.21
CA GLU A 185 -9.58 7.28 4.49
C GLU A 185 -8.83 7.71 3.22
N ALA A 186 -9.54 7.87 2.11
CA ALA A 186 -8.94 8.22 0.83
C ALA A 186 -9.64 9.43 0.20
N LYS A 187 -8.85 10.40 -0.26
CA LYS A 187 -9.32 11.56 -1.01
C LYS A 187 -8.58 11.62 -2.35
N SER A 188 -9.32 11.62 -3.45
CA SER A 188 -8.72 11.81 -4.78
C SER A 188 -8.10 13.20 -4.91
N ASN A 189 -6.89 13.22 -5.45
CA ASN A 189 -6.19 14.41 -5.93
C ASN A 189 -6.22 14.51 -7.46
N GLY A 190 -6.86 13.57 -8.15
CA GLY A 190 -7.04 13.59 -9.59
C GLY A 190 -5.93 12.88 -10.38
N ILE A 191 -6.17 12.82 -11.68
CA ILE A 191 -5.36 12.06 -12.63
C ILE A 191 -4.08 12.84 -12.98
N TYR A 192 -2.94 12.17 -12.89
CA TYR A 192 -1.64 12.74 -13.25
C TYR A 192 -0.98 12.02 -14.43
N VAL A 193 -1.47 10.83 -14.80
CA VAL A 193 -1.14 10.14 -16.07
C VAL A 193 -2.43 9.69 -16.72
N LYS A 194 -2.58 9.98 -18.01
CA LYS A 194 -3.66 9.48 -18.86
C LYS A 194 -3.08 9.15 -20.24
N SER A 195 -3.19 7.90 -20.66
CA SER A 195 -2.94 7.46 -22.03
C SER A 195 -4.18 6.72 -22.54
N GLU A 196 -4.47 6.84 -23.84
CA GLU A 196 -5.51 6.03 -24.49
C GLU A 196 -5.06 4.57 -24.71
N ASP A 197 -3.75 4.32 -24.62
CA ASP A 197 -3.19 2.98 -24.68
C ASP A 197 -3.57 2.17 -23.43
N CYS A 198 -3.75 0.87 -23.63
CA CYS A 198 -3.91 -0.06 -22.52
C CYS A 198 -2.51 -0.52 -22.08
N GLY A 199 -2.21 -0.38 -20.79
CA GLY A 199 -0.94 -0.83 -20.21
C GLY A 199 -0.78 -2.35 -20.36
N VAL A 200 0.46 -2.81 -20.51
CA VAL A 200 0.77 -4.25 -20.54
C VAL A 200 0.49 -4.84 -19.15
N GLN A 201 -0.20 -5.98 -19.13
CA GLN A 201 -0.63 -6.70 -17.93
C GLN A 201 0.46 -7.63 -17.40
#